data_AF-A0A8T5HMI7-F1
#
_entry.id   AF-A0A8T5HMI7-F1
#
_cell.length_a   1.000
_cell.length_b   1.000
_cell.length_c   1.000
_cell.angle_alpha   90.00
_cell.angle_beta   90.00
_cell.angle_gamma   90.00
#
_symmetry.space_group_name_H-M   'P 1'
#
loop_
_entity.id
_entity.type
_entity.pdbx_description
1 polymer ?
#
loop_
_entity_poly.entity_id
_entity_poly.type
_entity_poly.pdbx_seq_one_letter_code
_entity_poly.pdbx_strand_id
1 'polypeptide(L)'
;MKLLITRPEHDLETQYLSVWSKDIISLAEKQNISIKDLRGNLANMINFEKFVKKQNPSLILLNGHGNEFKVCGHENKDLLDETNISLTKNKLVHALACSSAKVLGKQAVQKGAKEYLGYSRPFMFITDKYNECRPGFDKFANIFKEPALEAPKFLIKGKAGAEAVLKAKEKYREAILNLSDSNNPEEAESIRFALFSNMISLECHSA
;
A
#
# COMPACT_ATOMS: atom_id res chain seq x y z
N MET A 1 -19.77 -1.10 -3.07
CA MET A 1 -18.49 -0.37 -2.98
C MET A 1 -17.84 -0.32 -4.36
N LYS A 2 -17.11 0.75 -4.68
CA LYS A 2 -16.23 0.82 -5.85
C LYS A 2 -14.79 1.03 -5.37
N LEU A 3 -13.87 0.24 -5.89
CA LEU A 3 -12.46 0.23 -5.55
C LEU A 3 -11.62 0.70 -6.74
N LEU A 4 -10.68 1.61 -6.50
CA LEU A 4 -9.60 1.93 -7.42
C LEU A 4 -8.28 1.41 -6.84
N ILE A 5 -7.49 0.70 -7.64
CA ILE A 5 -6.12 0.31 -7.28
C ILE A 5 -5.13 0.75 -8.36
N THR A 6 -3.98 1.28 -7.96
CA THR A 6 -2.86 1.55 -8.87
C THR A 6 -1.77 0.51 -8.71
N ARG A 7 -1.20 0.03 -9.81
CA ARG A 7 -0.12 -0.97 -9.83
C ARG A 7 0.94 -0.59 -10.87
N PRO A 8 1.74 0.47 -10.62
CA PRO A 8 2.92 0.71 -11.44
C PRO A 8 3.85 -0.51 -11.37
N GLU A 9 4.64 -0.75 -12.41
CA GLU A 9 5.56 -1.90 -12.52
C GLU A 9 6.76 -1.59 -13.43
N HIS A 10 7.43 -0.46 -13.19
CA HIS A 10 8.57 0.01 -14.01
C HIS A 10 9.94 -0.25 -13.40
N ASP A 11 10.01 -0.52 -12.09
CA ASP A 11 11.24 -0.86 -11.36
C ASP A 11 11.01 -2.06 -10.45
N LEU A 12 12.07 -2.50 -9.78
CA LEU A 12 12.04 -3.69 -8.94
C LEU A 12 10.95 -3.58 -7.87
N GLU A 13 10.95 -2.49 -7.11
CA GLU A 13 10.03 -2.31 -5.99
C GLU A 13 8.58 -2.28 -6.45
N THR A 14 8.28 -1.52 -7.50
CA THR A 14 6.92 -1.45 -8.03
C THR A 14 6.47 -2.76 -8.66
N GLN A 15 7.37 -3.57 -9.22
CA GLN A 15 7.04 -4.94 -9.66
C GLN A 15 6.58 -5.83 -8.49
N TYR A 16 7.27 -5.80 -7.34
CA TYR A 16 6.82 -6.55 -6.15
C TYR A 16 5.44 -6.08 -5.70
N LEU A 17 5.24 -4.78 -5.54
CA LEU A 17 3.94 -4.24 -5.11
C LEU A 17 2.81 -4.56 -6.10
N SER A 18 3.09 -4.50 -7.42
CA SER A 18 2.15 -4.87 -8.48
C SER A 18 1.76 -6.34 -8.41
N VAL A 19 2.72 -7.24 -8.18
CA VAL A 19 2.47 -8.69 -8.04
C VAL A 19 1.68 -8.98 -6.76
N TRP A 20 2.08 -8.40 -5.63
CA TRP A 20 1.39 -8.58 -4.34
C TRP A 20 -0.07 -8.12 -4.41
N SER A 21 -0.32 -6.99 -5.05
CA SER A 21 -1.66 -6.41 -5.21
C SER A 21 -2.63 -7.28 -6.01
N LYS A 22 -2.17 -8.35 -6.70
CA LYS A 22 -3.08 -9.32 -7.34
C LYS A 22 -3.97 -10.02 -6.31
N ASP A 23 -3.47 -10.29 -5.11
CA ASP A 23 -4.26 -10.90 -4.01
C ASP A 23 -5.45 -10.01 -3.63
N ILE A 24 -5.24 -8.69 -3.68
CA ILE A 24 -6.26 -7.68 -3.41
C ILE A 24 -7.33 -7.65 -4.51
N ILE A 25 -6.91 -7.74 -5.77
CA ILE A 25 -7.83 -7.84 -6.91
C ILE A 25 -8.69 -9.10 -6.79
N SER A 26 -8.06 -10.26 -6.56
CA SER A 26 -8.78 -11.53 -6.40
C SER A 26 -9.73 -11.52 -5.19
N LEU A 27 -9.38 -10.86 -4.09
CA LEU A 27 -10.28 -10.68 -2.95
C LEU A 27 -11.48 -9.82 -3.30
N ALA A 28 -11.27 -8.70 -3.99
CA ALA A 28 -12.35 -7.80 -4.40
C ALA A 28 -13.33 -8.50 -5.36
N GLU A 29 -12.81 -9.26 -6.33
CA GLU A 29 -13.60 -10.04 -7.28
C GLU A 29 -14.44 -11.12 -6.55
N LYS A 30 -13.83 -11.86 -5.62
CA LYS A 30 -14.54 -12.86 -4.79
C LYS A 30 -15.69 -12.25 -3.97
N GLN A 31 -15.58 -10.98 -3.61
CA GLN A 31 -16.61 -10.24 -2.86
C GLN A 31 -17.57 -9.45 -3.77
N ASN A 32 -17.52 -9.65 -5.09
CA ASN A 32 -18.33 -8.92 -6.08
C ASN A 32 -18.19 -7.39 -5.99
N ILE A 33 -17.00 -6.92 -5.62
CA ILE A 33 -16.68 -5.49 -5.58
C ILE A 33 -16.29 -5.00 -6.97
N SER A 34 -16.91 -3.92 -7.42
CA SER A 34 -16.51 -3.25 -8.66
C SER A 34 -15.12 -2.64 -8.49
N ILE A 35 -14.14 -3.19 -9.20
CA ILE A 35 -12.73 -2.79 -9.13
C ILE A 35 -12.25 -2.19 -10.45
N LYS A 36 -11.47 -1.12 -10.36
CA LYS A 36 -10.63 -0.62 -11.46
C LYS A 36 -9.17 -0.79 -11.11
N ASP A 37 -8.48 -1.57 -11.93
CA ASP A 37 -7.05 -1.75 -11.89
C ASP A 37 -6.36 -0.81 -12.90
N LEU A 38 -5.54 0.11 -12.39
CA LEU A 38 -4.65 0.95 -13.18
C LEU A 38 -3.24 0.37 -13.12
N ARG A 39 -2.96 -0.59 -14.00
CA ARG A 39 -1.68 -1.30 -14.07
C ARG A 39 -0.69 -0.65 -15.03
N GLY A 40 0.60 -0.66 -14.69
CA GLY A 40 1.69 -0.21 -15.56
C GLY A 40 1.50 1.23 -15.97
N ASN A 41 1.62 1.52 -17.27
CA ASN A 41 1.44 2.86 -17.83
C ASN A 41 0.04 3.47 -17.58
N LEU A 42 -0.97 2.68 -17.21
CA LEU A 42 -2.28 3.19 -16.82
C LEU A 42 -2.27 3.84 -15.42
N ALA A 43 -1.29 3.52 -14.57
CA ALA A 43 -1.08 4.12 -13.25
C ALA A 43 -0.51 5.55 -13.38
N ASN A 44 -1.27 6.46 -13.97
CA ASN A 44 -0.87 7.85 -14.16
C ASN A 44 -1.99 8.81 -13.74
N MET A 45 -1.64 10.07 -13.51
CA MET A 45 -2.55 11.10 -13.02
C MET A 45 -3.80 11.27 -13.90
N ILE A 46 -3.67 11.25 -15.23
CA ILE A 46 -4.79 11.45 -16.16
C ILE A 46 -5.86 10.35 -15.98
N ASN A 47 -5.41 9.09 -15.94
CA ASN A 47 -6.32 7.95 -15.76
C ASN A 47 -6.89 7.88 -14.34
N PHE A 48 -6.06 8.20 -13.33
CA PHE A 48 -6.47 8.29 -11.94
C PHE A 48 -7.58 9.32 -11.76
N GLU A 49 -7.34 10.57 -12.16
CA GLU A 49 -8.30 11.67 -12.06
C GLU A 49 -9.59 11.35 -12.82
N LYS A 50 -9.47 10.90 -14.08
CA LYS A 50 -10.62 10.53 -14.92
C LYS A 50 -11.51 9.49 -14.24
N PHE A 51 -10.90 8.45 -13.67
CA PHE A 51 -11.67 7.41 -12.98
C PHE A 51 -12.28 7.93 -11.68
N VAL A 52 -11.49 8.64 -10.86
CA VAL A 52 -11.97 9.18 -9.58
C VAL A 52 -13.17 10.10 -9.79
N LYS A 53 -13.10 11.02 -10.77
CA LYS A 53 -14.21 11.94 -11.09
C LYS A 53 -15.41 11.21 -11.67
N LYS A 54 -15.22 10.28 -12.61
CA LYS A 54 -16.33 9.61 -13.31
C LYS A 54 -17.03 8.55 -12.47
N GLN A 55 -16.26 7.79 -11.69
CA GLN A 55 -16.76 6.59 -11.02
C GLN A 55 -16.94 6.78 -9.52
N ASN A 56 -16.33 7.82 -8.95
CA ASN A 56 -16.40 8.17 -7.53
C ASN A 56 -16.17 6.96 -6.61
N PRO A 57 -14.97 6.33 -6.66
CA PRO A 57 -14.67 5.19 -5.80
C PRO A 57 -14.73 5.61 -4.32
N SER A 58 -15.19 4.69 -3.47
CA SER A 58 -15.21 4.90 -2.02
C SER A 58 -13.90 4.46 -1.35
N LEU A 59 -13.14 3.56 -1.99
CA LEU A 59 -11.84 3.11 -1.56
C LEU A 59 -10.82 3.29 -2.69
N ILE A 60 -9.67 3.89 -2.36
CA ILE A 60 -8.52 4.06 -3.25
C ILE A 60 -7.30 3.38 -2.60
N LEU A 61 -6.67 2.47 -3.33
CA LEU A 61 -5.43 1.81 -2.96
C LEU A 61 -4.32 2.30 -3.90
N LEU A 62 -3.35 3.02 -3.34
CA LEU A 62 -2.22 3.56 -4.08
C LEU A 62 -1.00 2.69 -3.81
N ASN A 63 -0.35 2.20 -4.87
CA ASN A 63 0.97 1.57 -4.78
C ASN A 63 1.95 2.35 -5.65
N GLY A 64 3.19 2.44 -5.17
CA GLY A 64 4.27 3.08 -5.89
C GLY A 64 5.31 3.64 -4.95
N HIS A 65 6.26 4.36 -5.54
CA HIS A 65 7.15 5.21 -4.76
C HIS A 65 6.39 6.39 -4.16
N GLY A 66 7.05 7.11 -3.26
CA GLY A 66 6.49 8.31 -2.66
C GLY A 66 7.47 8.99 -1.73
N ASN A 67 7.02 10.11 -1.19
CA ASN A 67 7.66 10.79 -0.08
C ASN A 67 6.58 11.44 0.80
N GLU A 68 6.98 12.31 1.72
CA GLU A 68 6.04 12.94 2.64
C GLU A 68 4.97 13.81 1.95
N PHE A 69 5.22 14.30 0.72
CA PHE A 69 4.33 15.21 -0.02
C PHE A 69 3.59 14.56 -1.19
N LYS A 70 3.97 13.35 -1.62
CA LYS A 70 3.38 12.72 -2.82
C LYS A 70 3.46 11.21 -2.87
N VAL A 71 2.55 10.64 -3.66
CA VAL A 71 2.59 9.25 -4.14
C VAL A 71 2.79 9.26 -5.65
N CYS A 72 3.67 8.40 -6.14
CA CYS A 72 4.02 8.29 -7.55
C CYS A 72 3.28 7.13 -8.23
N GLY A 73 3.03 7.30 -9.53
CA GLY A 73 2.53 6.28 -10.44
C GLY A 73 3.67 5.66 -11.25
N HIS A 74 3.38 5.32 -12.51
CA HIS A 74 4.34 4.73 -13.42
C HIS A 74 5.50 5.67 -13.76
N GLU A 75 6.71 5.14 -13.85
CA GLU A 75 7.95 5.88 -14.10
C GLU A 75 8.19 7.02 -13.11
N ASN A 76 7.75 6.83 -11.85
CA ASN A 76 7.89 7.81 -10.77
C ASN A 76 7.21 9.17 -11.04
N LYS A 77 6.27 9.21 -12.00
CA LYS A 77 5.46 10.39 -12.28
C LYS A 77 4.47 10.63 -11.15
N ASP A 78 4.25 11.88 -10.80
CA ASP A 78 3.38 12.24 -9.68
C ASP A 78 1.93 11.80 -9.96
N LEU A 79 1.33 11.10 -8.99
CA LEU A 79 -0.02 10.53 -9.08
C LEU A 79 -0.97 11.23 -8.11
N LEU A 80 -0.51 11.47 -6.88
CA LEU A 80 -1.25 12.20 -5.86
C LEU A 80 -0.28 13.10 -5.08
N ASP A 81 -0.59 14.38 -4.98
CA ASP A 81 0.16 15.40 -4.24
C ASP A 81 -0.81 16.49 -3.73
N GLU A 82 -0.28 17.58 -3.16
CA GLU A 82 -1.10 18.69 -2.66
C GLU A 82 -2.01 19.33 -3.73
N THR A 83 -1.58 19.39 -4.99
CA THR A 83 -2.29 20.09 -6.07
C THR A 83 -3.60 19.39 -6.44
N ASN A 84 -3.63 18.06 -6.29
CA ASN A 84 -4.76 17.23 -6.67
C ASN A 84 -5.38 16.45 -5.49
N ILE A 85 -4.92 16.70 -4.27
CA ILE A 85 -5.33 15.97 -3.06
C ILE A 85 -6.85 15.98 -2.81
N SER A 86 -7.55 17.01 -3.31
CA SER A 86 -9.01 17.13 -3.24
C SER A 86 -9.75 15.96 -3.91
N LEU A 87 -9.09 15.22 -4.80
CA LEU A 87 -9.61 13.97 -5.39
C LEU A 87 -9.87 12.89 -4.33
N THR A 88 -9.23 12.97 -3.16
CA THR A 88 -9.43 12.05 -2.03
C THR A 88 -10.68 12.37 -1.19
N LYS A 89 -11.37 13.49 -1.45
CA LYS A 89 -12.52 13.93 -0.67
C LYS A 89 -13.61 12.85 -0.61
N ASN A 90 -14.08 12.59 0.61
CA ASN A 90 -15.06 11.59 1.00
C ASN A 90 -14.65 10.12 0.71
N LYS A 91 -13.35 9.84 0.55
CA LYS A 91 -12.82 8.50 0.24
C LYS A 91 -11.98 7.96 1.37
N LEU A 92 -11.93 6.64 1.46
CA LEU A 92 -10.91 5.91 2.20
C LEU A 92 -9.70 5.74 1.28
N VAL A 93 -8.52 6.13 1.75
CA VAL A 93 -7.27 6.03 0.99
C VAL A 93 -6.30 5.16 1.77
N HIS A 94 -5.68 4.20 1.09
CA HIS A 94 -4.52 3.49 1.61
C HIS A 94 -3.37 3.62 0.62
N ALA A 95 -2.20 4.04 1.09
CA ALA A 95 -1.00 4.18 0.28
C ALA A 95 0.11 3.25 0.79
N LEU A 96 0.46 2.27 -0.04
CA LEU A 96 1.71 1.52 0.09
C LEU A 96 2.80 2.30 -0.67
N ALA A 97 3.20 3.43 -0.07
CA ALA A 97 4.18 4.36 -0.59
C ALA A 97 4.92 5.06 0.55
N CYS A 98 6.25 5.21 0.39
CA CYS A 98 7.16 5.70 1.42
C CYS A 98 6.74 7.05 2.00
N SER A 99 6.68 7.14 3.34
CA SER A 99 6.49 8.38 4.12
C SER A 99 5.22 9.20 3.81
N SER A 100 4.32 8.73 2.95
CA SER A 100 3.14 9.45 2.49
C SER A 100 2.16 9.83 3.61
N ALA A 101 2.11 9.08 4.71
CA ALA A 101 1.25 9.43 5.84
C ALA A 101 1.81 10.59 6.70
N LYS A 102 3.08 10.98 6.53
CA LYS A 102 3.72 11.98 7.39
C LYS A 102 3.15 13.39 7.20
N VAL A 103 2.95 13.81 5.94
CA VAL A 103 2.39 15.13 5.58
C VAL A 103 1.16 14.98 4.68
N LEU A 104 1.29 14.31 3.52
CA LEU A 104 0.20 14.15 2.55
C LEU A 104 -1.04 13.50 3.17
N GLY A 105 -0.88 12.46 4.00
CA GLY A 105 -2.02 11.82 4.66
C GLY A 105 -2.81 12.75 5.58
N LYS A 106 -2.13 13.61 6.34
CA LYS A 106 -2.76 14.62 7.19
C LYS A 106 -3.47 15.69 6.35
N GLN A 107 -2.82 16.15 5.29
CA GLN A 107 -3.42 17.11 4.36
C GLN A 107 -4.66 16.52 3.66
N ALA A 108 -4.66 15.24 3.29
CA ALA A 108 -5.77 14.59 2.63
C ALA A 108 -7.02 14.63 3.51
N VAL A 109 -6.85 14.28 4.79
CA VAL A 109 -7.90 14.35 5.80
C VAL A 109 -8.39 15.78 6.03
N GLN A 110 -7.47 16.75 6.19
CA GLN A 110 -7.84 18.17 6.32
C GLN A 110 -8.62 18.70 5.10
N LYS A 111 -8.39 18.12 3.91
CA LYS A 111 -9.11 18.44 2.66
C LYS A 111 -10.35 17.57 2.43
N GLY A 112 -10.72 16.74 3.41
CA GLY A 112 -11.99 16.02 3.47
C GLY A 112 -11.93 14.56 3.04
N ALA A 113 -10.76 13.92 2.95
CA ALA A 113 -10.70 12.46 2.92
C ALA A 113 -11.33 11.87 4.20
N LYS A 114 -12.01 10.73 4.10
CA LYS A 114 -12.60 10.08 5.29
C LYS A 114 -11.50 9.58 6.21
N GLU A 115 -10.59 8.80 5.64
CA GLU A 115 -9.43 8.27 6.31
C GLU A 115 -8.28 8.14 5.31
N TYR A 116 -7.06 8.29 5.80
CA TYR A 116 -5.84 8.06 5.04
C TYR A 116 -4.92 7.13 5.83
N LEU A 117 -4.63 5.96 5.26
CA LEU A 117 -3.71 4.99 5.80
C LEU A 117 -2.44 4.97 4.96
N GLY A 118 -1.29 4.88 5.62
CA GLY A 118 -0.01 4.77 4.94
C GLY A 118 1.14 4.77 5.93
N TYR A 119 2.35 4.96 5.44
CA TYR A 119 3.56 4.90 6.27
C TYR A 119 4.09 6.30 6.55
N SER A 120 4.47 6.60 7.79
CA SER A 120 5.12 7.86 8.18
C SER A 120 6.64 7.84 8.02
N ARG A 121 7.20 6.68 7.68
CA ARG A 121 8.60 6.44 7.34
C ARG A 121 8.68 5.64 6.02
N PRO A 122 9.87 5.47 5.42
CA PRO A 122 10.02 4.61 4.26
C PRO A 122 9.53 3.19 4.53
N PHE A 123 8.75 2.64 3.59
CA PHE A 123 8.37 1.23 3.61
C PHE A 123 9.56 0.41 3.12
N MET A 124 9.90 -0.66 3.84
CA MET A 124 11.06 -1.50 3.55
C MET A 124 10.65 -2.95 3.36
N PHE A 125 11.29 -3.63 2.42
CA PHE A 125 11.23 -5.08 2.31
C PHE A 125 12.57 -5.57 1.77
N ILE A 126 12.90 -6.82 2.06
CA ILE A 126 14.15 -7.45 1.63
C ILE A 126 13.82 -8.44 0.53
N THR A 127 14.62 -8.42 -0.54
CA THR A 127 14.51 -9.33 -1.68
C THR A 127 15.64 -10.34 -1.67
N ASP A 128 15.37 -11.51 -2.24
CA ASP A 128 16.39 -12.46 -2.64
C ASP A 128 16.93 -12.05 -4.02
N LYS A 129 18.23 -11.73 -4.10
CA LYS A 129 18.92 -11.34 -5.34
C LYS A 129 18.71 -12.35 -6.48
N TYR A 130 18.54 -13.63 -6.16
CA TYR A 130 18.32 -14.68 -7.16
C TYR A 130 16.87 -14.77 -7.66
N ASN A 131 15.92 -14.10 -6.98
CA ASN A 131 14.49 -14.11 -7.27
C ASN A 131 13.90 -12.73 -7.59
N GLU A 132 14.72 -11.69 -7.76
CA GLU A 132 14.29 -10.33 -8.13
C GLU A 132 13.40 -10.30 -9.39
N CYS A 133 13.71 -11.12 -10.39
CA CYS A 133 12.90 -11.26 -11.62
C CYS A 133 11.64 -12.13 -11.45
N ARG A 134 11.41 -12.69 -10.26
CA ARG A 134 10.30 -13.59 -9.93
C ARG A 134 9.68 -13.21 -8.58
N PRO A 135 9.09 -12.01 -8.43
CA PRO A 135 8.59 -11.51 -7.14
C PRO A 135 7.64 -12.45 -6.38
N GLY A 136 6.86 -13.27 -7.10
CA GLY A 136 5.95 -14.24 -6.48
C GLY A 136 6.63 -15.44 -5.79
N PHE A 137 7.89 -15.74 -6.14
CA PHE A 137 8.66 -16.86 -5.62
C PHE A 137 9.74 -16.45 -4.61
N ASP A 138 9.95 -15.14 -4.44
CA ASP A 138 10.90 -14.60 -3.48
C ASP A 138 10.42 -14.85 -2.04
N LYS A 139 11.12 -15.73 -1.34
CA LYS A 139 10.77 -16.13 0.02
C LYS A 139 10.92 -14.99 1.02
N PHE A 140 11.94 -14.13 0.87
CA PHE A 140 12.18 -13.03 1.81
C PHE A 140 11.14 -11.94 1.65
N ALA A 141 10.89 -11.53 0.41
CA ALA A 141 9.92 -10.48 0.12
C ALA A 141 8.50 -10.92 0.51
N ASN A 142 8.16 -12.20 0.33
CA ASN A 142 6.86 -12.76 0.72
C ASN A 142 6.57 -12.67 2.23
N ILE A 143 7.59 -12.56 3.09
CA ILE A 143 7.39 -12.34 4.54
C ILE A 143 6.73 -10.96 4.79
N PHE A 144 7.04 -9.97 3.96
CA PHE A 144 6.48 -8.61 4.05
C PHE A 144 5.12 -8.50 3.38
N LYS A 145 4.83 -9.36 2.39
CA LYS A 145 3.60 -9.34 1.61
C LYS A 145 2.35 -9.45 2.49
N GLU A 146 2.28 -10.48 3.33
CA GLU A 146 1.08 -10.73 4.14
C GLU A 146 0.71 -9.55 5.04
N PRO A 147 1.62 -9.02 5.89
CA PRO A 147 1.29 -7.89 6.75
C PRO A 147 1.03 -6.59 5.97
N ALA A 148 1.77 -6.34 4.87
CA ALA A 148 1.58 -5.13 4.06
C ALA A 148 0.20 -5.08 3.36
N LEU A 149 -0.35 -6.25 3.00
CA LEU A 149 -1.67 -6.35 2.37
C LEU A 149 -2.83 -6.45 3.37
N GLU A 150 -2.56 -6.63 4.66
CA GLU A 150 -3.63 -6.91 5.63
C GLU A 150 -4.58 -5.71 5.82
N ALA A 151 -4.04 -4.49 5.92
CA ALA A 151 -4.87 -3.30 6.01
C ALA A 151 -5.78 -3.13 4.78
N PRO A 152 -5.28 -3.20 3.52
CA PRO A 152 -6.14 -3.24 2.33
C PRO A 152 -7.22 -4.32 2.35
N LYS A 153 -6.91 -5.55 2.79
CA LYS A 153 -7.91 -6.64 2.89
C LYS A 153 -9.04 -6.28 3.87
N PHE A 154 -8.71 -5.65 5.00
CA PHE A 154 -9.70 -5.22 5.99
C PHE A 154 -10.57 -4.07 5.50
N LEU A 155 -9.98 -3.07 4.83
CA LEU A 155 -10.72 -1.98 4.20
C LEU A 155 -11.71 -2.51 3.14
N ILE A 156 -11.30 -3.52 2.37
CA ILE A 156 -12.16 -4.19 1.38
C ILE A 156 -13.37 -4.86 2.03
N LYS A 157 -13.20 -5.44 3.23
CA LYS A 157 -14.28 -5.99 4.04
C LYS A 157 -15.17 -4.93 4.70
N GLY A 158 -14.95 -3.64 4.40
CA GLY A 158 -15.75 -2.53 4.92
C GLY A 158 -15.42 -2.15 6.37
N LYS A 159 -14.25 -2.54 6.88
CA LYS A 159 -13.80 -2.21 8.23
C LYS A 159 -13.23 -0.79 8.30
N ALA A 160 -13.27 -0.21 9.50
CA ALA A 160 -12.68 1.12 9.75
C ALA A 160 -11.14 1.07 9.64
N GLY A 161 -10.52 2.19 9.27
CA GLY A 161 -9.09 2.29 9.07
C GLY A 161 -8.27 2.01 10.32
N ALA A 162 -8.74 2.46 11.49
CA ALA A 162 -8.10 2.16 12.76
C ALA A 162 -8.07 0.64 13.06
N GLU A 163 -9.18 -0.06 12.77
CA GLU A 163 -9.25 -1.53 12.88
C GLU A 163 -8.30 -2.21 11.88
N ALA A 164 -8.27 -1.73 10.64
CA ALA A 164 -7.38 -2.25 9.59
C ALA A 164 -5.89 -2.10 9.94
N VAL A 165 -5.48 -0.93 10.48
CA VAL A 165 -4.09 -0.71 10.94
C VAL A 165 -3.75 -1.60 12.13
N LEU A 166 -4.66 -1.73 13.10
CA LEU A 166 -4.44 -2.61 14.25
C LEU A 166 -4.17 -4.06 13.78
N LYS A 167 -4.99 -4.58 12.87
CA LYS A 167 -4.83 -5.93 12.32
C LYS A 167 -3.57 -6.11 11.47
N ALA A 168 -3.19 -5.10 10.69
CA ALA A 168 -1.91 -5.13 10.00
C ALA A 168 -0.72 -5.16 10.97
N LYS A 169 -0.77 -4.39 12.08
CA LYS A 169 0.28 -4.41 13.10
C LYS A 169 0.36 -5.74 13.84
N GLU A 170 -0.77 -6.41 14.10
CA GLU A 170 -0.79 -7.79 14.61
C GLU A 170 -0.06 -8.73 13.64
N LYS A 171 -0.33 -8.64 12.33
CA LYS A 171 0.37 -9.45 11.32
C LYS A 171 1.87 -9.17 11.21
N TYR A 172 2.29 -7.92 11.34
CA TYR A 172 3.72 -7.61 11.45
C TYR A 172 4.35 -8.25 12.68
N ARG A 173 3.67 -8.21 13.83
CA ARG A 173 4.14 -8.83 15.07
C ARG A 173 4.29 -10.34 14.93
N GLU A 174 3.29 -11.00 14.35
CA GLU A 174 3.34 -12.44 14.04
C GLU A 174 4.57 -12.77 13.16
N ALA A 175 4.77 -12.01 12.07
CA ALA A 175 5.92 -12.22 11.18
C ALA A 175 7.27 -12.02 11.89
N ILE A 176 7.39 -11.02 12.77
CA ILE A 176 8.60 -10.78 13.58
C ILE A 176 8.87 -11.95 14.54
N LEU A 177 7.83 -12.45 15.22
CA LEU A 177 7.96 -13.55 16.18
C LEU A 177 8.36 -14.85 15.48
N ASN A 178 7.80 -15.15 14.31
CA ASN A 178 8.12 -16.35 13.53
C ASN A 178 9.58 -16.38 13.02
N LEU A 179 10.26 -15.23 12.98
CA LEU A 179 11.68 -15.13 12.63
C LEU A 179 12.62 -15.39 13.81
N SER A 180 12.10 -15.58 15.03
CA SER A 180 12.90 -15.88 16.21
C SER A 180 13.48 -17.29 16.18
N ASP A 181 12.84 -18.19 15.44
CA ASP A 181 13.21 -19.61 15.31
C ASP A 181 14.08 -19.88 14.05
N SER A 182 14.68 -18.86 13.45
CA SER A 182 15.43 -19.02 12.20
C SER A 182 16.83 -19.61 12.40
N ASN A 183 17.25 -20.46 11.45
CA ASN A 183 18.60 -21.03 11.42
C ASN A 183 19.69 -20.05 10.91
N ASN A 184 19.31 -18.83 10.49
CA ASN A 184 20.22 -17.79 10.00
C ASN A 184 19.97 -16.46 10.75
N PRO A 185 20.71 -16.20 11.85
CA PRO A 185 20.41 -15.10 12.77
C PRO A 185 20.56 -13.68 12.20
N GLU A 186 21.59 -13.43 11.37
CA GLU A 186 21.89 -12.09 10.81
C GLU A 186 20.86 -11.66 9.75
N GLU A 187 20.53 -12.56 8.83
CA GLU A 187 19.50 -12.33 7.81
C GLU A 187 18.14 -12.07 8.46
N ALA A 188 17.82 -12.86 9.49
CA ALA A 188 16.60 -12.67 10.24
C ALA A 188 16.59 -11.34 11.01
N GLU A 189 17.74 -10.81 11.43
CA GLU A 189 17.81 -9.50 12.09
C GLU A 189 17.42 -8.36 11.15
N SER A 190 17.97 -8.36 9.93
CA SER A 190 17.62 -7.34 8.92
C SER A 190 16.14 -7.38 8.55
N ILE A 191 15.57 -8.59 8.40
CA ILE A 191 14.14 -8.77 8.12
C ILE A 191 13.30 -8.28 9.30
N ARG A 192 13.66 -8.64 10.55
CA ARG A 192 12.97 -8.17 11.76
C ARG A 192 13.01 -6.65 11.88
N PHE A 193 14.14 -6.01 11.61
CA PHE A 193 14.26 -4.56 11.63
C PHE A 193 13.32 -3.90 10.61
N ALA A 194 13.31 -4.39 9.37
CA ALA A 194 12.44 -3.87 8.32
C ALA A 194 10.95 -4.04 8.67
N LEU A 195 10.55 -5.22 9.14
CA LEU A 195 9.18 -5.49 9.60
C LEU A 195 8.77 -4.59 10.77
N PHE A 196 9.65 -4.43 11.77
CA PHE A 196 9.39 -3.58 12.92
C PHE A 196 9.23 -2.11 12.51
N SER A 197 10.09 -1.61 11.62
CA SER A 197 10.00 -0.25 11.10
C SER A 197 8.69 -0.02 10.34
N ASN A 198 8.27 -0.96 9.48
CA ASN A 198 6.98 -0.88 8.79
C ASN A 198 5.81 -0.89 9.78
N MET A 199 5.86 -1.75 10.80
CA MET A 199 4.82 -1.87 11.82
C MET A 199 4.62 -0.57 12.59
N ILE A 200 5.70 0.06 13.06
CA ILE A 200 5.58 1.28 13.87
C ILE A 200 5.22 2.50 13.03
N SER A 201 5.56 2.50 11.74
CA SER A 201 5.31 3.63 10.83
C SER A 201 3.96 3.57 10.13
N LEU A 202 3.26 2.44 10.12
CA LEU A 202 1.90 2.35 9.59
C LEU A 202 0.93 3.13 10.49
N GLU A 203 0.30 4.15 9.91
CA GLU A 203 -0.58 5.11 10.57
C GLU A 203 -1.93 5.20 9.85
N CYS A 204 -2.95 5.64 10.60
CA CYS A 204 -4.26 6.00 10.08
C CYS A 204 -4.58 7.42 10.55
N HIS A 205 -4.85 8.31 9.61
CA HIS A 205 -5.41 9.64 9.87
C HIS A 205 -6.90 9.62 9.53
N SER A 206 -7.74 10.24 10.36
CA SER A 206 -9.19 10.31 10.16
C SER A 206 -9.68 11.75 10.36
N ALA A 207 -10.74 12.13 9.64
CA ALA A 207 -11.35 13.47 9.69
C ALA A 207 -12.02 13.80 11.03
#